data_AF-A0AAW1T3A7-F1
#
_entry.id   AF-A0AAW1T3A7-F1
#
_cell.length_a   1.000
_cell.length_b   1.000
_cell.length_c   1.000
_cell.angle_alpha   90.00
_cell.angle_beta   90.00
_cell.angle_gamma   90.00
#
_symmetry.space_group_name_H-M   'P 1'
#
loop_
_entity.id
_entity.type
_entity.pdbx_description
1 polymer ?
#
loop_
_entity_poly.entity_id
_entity_poly.type
_entity_poly.pdbx_seq_one_letter_code
_entity_poly.pdbx_strand_id
1 'polypeptide(L)'
;MLQKKGTGVDHVLSFEVPDSVLVERISGRLVHPASGRSYHEKFQPPKRAGVDDVTGEPLIRRKDDNVDTLKNRLATFHSQTTPVIDYYQKTGRVAKITADRPKEEGIVSEVPSPYDVEMV
;
A
#
# COMPACT_ATOMS: atom_id res chain seq x y z
N MET A 1 -4.12 -8.46 24.55
CA MET A 1 -3.59 -7.07 24.57
C MET A 1 -4.64 -6.02 24.15
N LEU A 2 -5.68 -6.36 23.37
CA LEU A 2 -6.88 -5.51 23.17
C LEU A 2 -8.03 -5.89 24.12
N GLN A 3 -8.31 -7.19 24.26
CA GLN A 3 -9.30 -7.72 25.20
C GLN A 3 -9.09 -7.26 26.66
N LYS A 4 -7.83 -7.14 27.10
CA LYS A 4 -7.50 -6.64 28.45
C LYS A 4 -7.87 -5.15 28.65
N LYS A 5 -8.07 -4.40 27.57
CA LYS A 5 -8.54 -3.01 27.56
C LYS A 5 -10.05 -2.90 27.29
N GLY A 6 -10.76 -4.02 27.20
CA GLY A 6 -12.20 -4.03 26.86
C GLY A 6 -12.50 -3.68 25.41
N THR A 7 -11.50 -3.69 24.52
CA THR A 7 -11.69 -3.36 23.10
C THR A 7 -11.38 -4.56 22.19
N GLY A 8 -11.94 -4.53 20.98
CA GLY A 8 -11.77 -5.56 19.96
C GLY A 8 -11.31 -4.96 18.62
N VAL A 9 -11.06 -5.84 17.66
CA VAL A 9 -10.92 -5.44 16.26
C VAL A 9 -12.33 -5.46 15.66
N ASP A 10 -12.74 -4.35 15.04
CA ASP A 10 -14.03 -4.25 14.36
C ASP A 10 -13.93 -4.82 12.95
N HIS A 11 -12.96 -4.32 12.18
CA HIS A 11 -12.71 -4.73 10.79
C HIS A 11 -11.22 -4.87 10.49
N VAL A 12 -10.92 -5.74 9.54
CA VAL A 12 -9.60 -5.91 8.92
C VAL A 12 -9.76 -5.67 7.43
N LEU A 13 -9.09 -4.65 6.91
CA LEU A 13 -9.08 -4.34 5.48
C LEU A 13 -7.90 -5.06 4.82
N SER A 14 -8.20 -6.00 3.92
CA SER A 14 -7.19 -6.74 3.13
C SER A 14 -7.13 -6.17 1.73
N PHE A 15 -6.06 -5.45 1.41
CA PHE A 15 -5.85 -4.89 0.08
C PHE A 15 -5.19 -5.93 -0.83
N GLU A 16 -5.98 -6.46 -1.75
CA GLU A 16 -5.57 -7.51 -2.67
C GLU A 16 -4.97 -6.86 -3.92
N VAL A 17 -3.69 -7.13 -4.17
CA VAL A 17 -2.96 -6.67 -5.35
C VAL A 17 -2.06 -7.81 -5.83
N PRO A 18 -2.06 -8.16 -7.12
CA PRO A 18 -1.14 -9.16 -7.64
C PRO A 18 0.32 -8.78 -7.38
N ASP A 19 1.14 -9.74 -6.95
CA ASP A 19 2.58 -9.54 -6.69
C ASP A 19 3.31 -8.90 -7.87
N SER A 20 2.96 -9.27 -9.11
CA SER A 20 3.53 -8.69 -10.33
C SER A 20 3.26 -7.18 -10.46
N VAL A 21 2.05 -6.75 -10.09
CA VAL A 21 1.65 -5.33 -10.09
C VAL A 21 2.41 -4.58 -8.99
N LEU A 22 2.59 -5.19 -7.82
CA LEU A 22 3.40 -4.60 -6.74
C LEU A 22 4.87 -4.45 -7.13
N VAL A 23 5.43 -5.42 -7.85
CA VAL A 23 6.80 -5.31 -8.38
C VAL A 23 6.92 -4.13 -9.34
N GLU A 24 6.03 -3.98 -10.32
CA GLU A 24 6.06 -2.84 -11.25
C GLU A 24 5.93 -1.51 -10.50
N ARG A 25 4.96 -1.41 -9.59
CA ARG A 25 4.68 -0.18 -8.81
C ARG A 25 5.83 0.25 -7.92
N ILE A 26 6.51 -0.68 -7.26
CA ILE A 26 7.59 -0.32 -6.35
C ILE A 26 8.90 -0.07 -7.11
N SER A 27 9.20 -0.85 -8.16
CA SER A 27 10.41 -0.64 -8.96
C SER A 27 10.43 0.69 -9.74
N GLY A 28 9.25 1.23 -10.07
CA GLY A 28 9.11 2.55 -10.69
C GLY A 28 8.94 3.71 -9.69
N ARG A 29 9.03 3.47 -8.38
CA ARG A 29 8.79 4.49 -7.35
C ARG A 29 9.96 5.47 -7.24
N LEU A 30 9.62 6.75 -7.20
CA LEU A 30 10.51 7.85 -6.86
C LEU A 30 10.00 8.51 -5.58
N VAL A 31 10.89 8.90 -4.67
CA VAL A 31 10.52 9.48 -3.37
C VAL A 31 11.27 10.77 -3.16
N HIS A 32 10.58 11.80 -2.70
CA HIS A 32 11.19 13.01 -2.18
C HIS A 32 11.61 12.78 -0.72
N PRO A 33 12.92 12.76 -0.37
CA PRO A 33 13.37 12.35 0.96
C PRO A 33 12.83 13.22 2.10
N ALA A 34 12.72 14.54 1.89
CA ALA A 34 12.38 15.47 2.95
C ALA A 34 10.89 15.44 3.31
N SER A 35 10.00 15.13 2.35
CA SER A 35 8.55 15.10 2.58
C SER A 35 7.92 13.71 2.62
N GLY A 36 8.61 12.69 2.08
CA GLY A 36 8.04 11.36 1.87
C GLY A 36 7.07 11.26 0.69
N ARG A 37 6.83 12.35 -0.06
CA ARG A 37 6.01 12.31 -1.28
C ARG A 37 6.56 11.29 -2.25
N SER A 38 5.67 10.48 -2.80
CA SER A 38 5.99 9.43 -3.76
C SER A 38 5.45 9.77 -5.13
N TYR A 39 6.25 9.48 -6.14
CA TYR A 39 5.93 9.57 -7.55
C TYR A 39 6.18 8.21 -8.20
N HIS A 40 5.74 8.05 -9.43
CA HIS A 40 6.00 6.85 -10.20
C HIS A 40 6.34 7.21 -11.65
N GLU A 41 7.41 6.63 -12.20
CA GLU A 41 7.92 7.00 -13.53
C GLU A 41 6.88 6.91 -14.66
N LYS A 42 5.99 5.92 -14.56
CA LYS A 42 4.87 5.69 -15.50
C LYS A 42 3.50 6.17 -15.00
N PHE A 43 3.07 5.74 -13.81
CA PHE A 43 1.69 5.91 -13.34
C PHE A 43 1.40 7.28 -12.73
N GLN A 44 2.41 7.95 -12.17
CA GLN A 44 2.27 9.26 -11.54
C GLN A 44 3.60 10.02 -11.66
N PRO A 45 4.03 10.36 -12.89
CA PRO A 45 5.33 10.98 -13.11
C PRO A 45 5.34 12.39 -12.50
N PRO A 46 6.51 12.87 -12.02
CA PRO A 46 6.65 14.27 -11.66
C PRO A 46 6.46 15.14 -12.91
N LYS A 47 5.97 16.37 -12.74
CA LYS A 47 5.83 17.35 -13.84
C LYS A 47 7.17 17.64 -14.51
N ARG A 48 8.26 17.59 -13.74
CA ARG A 48 9.63 17.69 -14.23
C ARG A 48 10.43 16.47 -13.77
N ALA A 49 11.09 15.81 -14.72
CA ALA A 49 11.83 14.58 -14.45
C ALA A 49 12.87 14.77 -13.32
N GLY A 50 12.83 13.88 -12.33
CA GLY A 50 13.82 13.82 -11.25
C GLY A 50 13.64 14.86 -10.14
N VAL A 51 12.60 15.69 -10.15
CA VAL A 51 12.37 16.71 -9.11
C VAL A 51 10.96 16.68 -8.55
N ASP A 52 10.83 17.04 -7.28
CA ASP A 52 9.56 17.18 -6.57
C ASP A 52 8.76 18.37 -7.13
N ASP A 53 7.46 18.15 -7.35
CA ASP A 53 6.59 19.15 -7.98
C ASP A 53 6.28 20.36 -7.08
N VAL A 54 6.50 20.24 -5.77
CA VAL A 54 6.19 21.28 -4.78
C VAL A 54 7.45 22.06 -4.43
N THR A 55 8.55 21.37 -4.12
CA THR A 55 9.78 22.01 -3.65
C THR A 55 10.83 22.20 -4.74
N GLY A 56 10.75 21.43 -5.84
CA GLY A 56 11.78 21.41 -6.87
C GLY A 56 13.06 20.64 -6.48
N GLU A 57 13.06 20.00 -5.32
CA GLU A 57 14.19 19.22 -4.81
C GLU A 57 14.31 17.85 -5.49
N PRO A 58 15.48 17.21 -5.49
CA PRO A 58 15.67 15.93 -6.18
C PRO A 58 14.82 14.79 -5.62
N LEU A 59 14.27 13.99 -6.53
CA LEU A 59 13.67 12.70 -6.20
C LEU A 59 14.75 11.60 -6.23
N ILE A 60 14.59 10.60 -5.37
CA ILE A 60 15.47 9.43 -5.33
C ILE A 60 14.67 8.14 -5.51
N ARG A 61 15.32 7.11 -6.03
CA ARG A 61 14.86 5.72 -5.86
C ARG A 61 15.41 5.17 -4.55
N ARG A 62 14.58 4.49 -3.77
CA ARG A 62 15.07 3.83 -2.57
C ARG A 62 15.90 2.61 -2.95
N LYS A 63 16.94 2.31 -2.16
CA LYS A 63 17.84 1.17 -2.42
C LYS A 63 17.12 -0.18 -2.36
N ASP A 64 16.08 -0.29 -1.54
CA ASP A 64 15.28 -1.50 -1.34
C ASP A 64 14.18 -1.71 -2.39
N ASP A 65 13.98 -0.76 -3.32
CA ASP A 65 12.98 -0.84 -4.38
C ASP A 65 13.51 -1.62 -5.61
N ASN A 66 14.04 -2.82 -5.36
CA ASN A 66 14.55 -3.75 -6.38
C ASN A 66 13.84 -5.12 -6.31
N VAL A 67 13.77 -5.81 -7.45
CA VAL A 67 12.98 -7.04 -7.63
C VAL A 67 13.29 -8.10 -6.56
N ASP A 68 14.57 -8.34 -6.26
CA ASP A 68 14.97 -9.39 -5.32
C ASP A 68 14.53 -9.05 -3.88
N THR A 69 14.71 -7.80 -3.47
CA THR A 69 14.26 -7.33 -2.16
C THR A 69 12.74 -7.40 -2.04
N LEU A 70 12.03 -7.05 -3.11
CA LEU A 70 10.57 -7.14 -3.17
C LEU A 70 10.06 -8.57 -3.06
N LYS A 71 10.64 -9.53 -3.80
CA LYS A 71 10.25 -10.94 -3.71
C LYS A 71 10.39 -11.46 -2.29
N ASN A 72 11.49 -11.14 -1.62
CA ASN A 72 11.72 -11.54 -0.23
C ASN A 72 10.70 -10.91 0.73
N ARG A 73 10.36 -9.63 0.52
CA ARG A 73 9.34 -8.94 1.32
C ARG A 73 7.95 -9.54 1.09
N LEU A 74 7.59 -9.87 -0.14
CA LEU A 74 6.32 -10.52 -0.48
C LEU A 74 6.25 -11.93 0.11
N ALA A 75 7.31 -12.73 -0.01
CA ALA A 75 7.35 -14.06 0.62
C ALA A 75 7.20 -13.98 2.15
N THR A 76 7.86 -13.00 2.78
CA THR A 76 7.71 -12.74 4.22
C THR A 76 6.29 -12.29 4.56
N PHE A 77 5.72 -11.39 3.78
CA PHE A 77 4.34 -10.95 3.94
C PHE A 77 3.35 -12.11 3.86
N HIS A 78 3.45 -12.96 2.84
CA HIS A 78 2.59 -14.13 2.64
C HIS A 78 2.75 -15.16 3.77
N SER A 79 3.97 -15.39 4.25
CA SER A 79 4.20 -16.36 5.33
C SER A 79 3.73 -15.88 6.71
N GLN A 80 3.83 -14.57 7.00
CA GLN A 80 3.54 -14.02 8.33
C GLN A 80 2.15 -13.37 8.42
N THR A 81 1.65 -12.78 7.34
CA THR A 81 0.42 -12.00 7.33
C THR A 81 -0.79 -12.83 6.94
N THR A 82 -0.65 -13.78 6.01
CA THR A 82 -1.76 -14.67 5.60
C THR A 82 -2.38 -15.42 6.80
N PRO A 83 -1.62 -15.98 7.75
CA PRO A 83 -2.21 -16.62 8.93
C PRO A 83 -3.03 -15.66 9.80
N VAL A 84 -2.65 -14.37 9.85
CA VAL A 84 -3.38 -13.34 10.59
C VAL A 84 -4.68 -12.99 9.87
N ILE A 85 -4.65 -12.87 8.54
CA ILE A 85 -5.84 -12.66 7.71
C ILE A 85 -6.81 -13.84 7.89
N ASP A 86 -6.32 -15.08 7.80
CA ASP A 86 -7.11 -16.29 8.00
C ASP A 86 -7.79 -16.34 9.37
N TYR A 87 -7.09 -15.91 10.42
CA TYR A 87 -7.66 -15.80 11.76
C TYR A 87 -8.87 -14.86 11.77
N TYR A 88 -8.72 -13.63 11.26
CA TYR A 88 -9.82 -12.66 11.26
C TYR A 88 -10.92 -13.01 10.26
N GLN A 89 -10.60 -13.72 9.17
CA GLN A 89 -11.56 -14.17 8.17
C GLN A 89 -12.54 -15.17 8.80
N LYS A 90 -12.07 -16.08 9.66
CA LYS A 90 -12.93 -16.98 10.45
C LYS A 90 -13.88 -16.25 11.41
N THR A 91 -13.58 -14.99 11.72
CA THR A 91 -14.42 -14.17 12.60
C THR A 91 -15.38 -13.24 11.85
N GLY A 92 -15.41 -13.30 10.51
CA GLY A 92 -16.29 -12.47 9.68
C GLY A 92 -15.91 -10.99 9.63
N ARG A 93 -14.69 -10.62 10.04
CA ARG A 93 -14.23 -9.23 10.17
C ARG A 93 -13.39 -8.72 9.00
N VAL A 94 -13.07 -9.58 8.03
CA VAL A 94 -12.19 -9.21 6.91
C VAL A 94 -13.03 -8.68 5.74
N ALA A 95 -12.74 -7.45 5.32
CA ALA A 95 -13.19 -6.90 4.05
C ALA A 95 -12.03 -6.95 3.05
N LYS A 96 -12.22 -7.62 1.93
CA LYS A 96 -11.24 -7.69 0.84
C LYS A 96 -11.50 -6.55 -0.13
N ILE A 97 -10.46 -5.79 -0.43
CA ILE A 97 -10.49 -4.60 -1.28
C ILE A 97 -9.56 -4.85 -2.46
N THR A 98 -10.07 -4.77 -3.67
CA THR A 98 -9.26 -4.90 -4.89
C THR A 98 -8.50 -3.60 -5.14
N ALA A 99 -7.17 -3.64 -5.01
CA ALA A 99 -6.32 -2.45 -5.01
C ALA A 99 -5.32 -2.37 -6.19
N ASP A 100 -5.62 -3.06 -7.29
CA ASP A 100 -4.85 -3.02 -8.54
C ASP A 100 -5.32 -1.93 -9.53
N ARG A 101 -6.39 -1.19 -9.20
CA ARG A 101 -6.94 -0.10 -10.01
C ARG A 101 -6.11 1.19 -9.95
N PRO A 102 -6.23 2.10 -10.94
CA PRO A 102 -5.63 3.43 -10.91
C PRO A 102 -6.11 4.27 -9.71
N LYS A 103 -5.30 5.26 -9.28
CA LYS A 103 -5.63 6.11 -8.11
C LYS A 103 -6.95 6.86 -8.33
N GLU A 104 -7.23 7.25 -9.57
CA GLU A 104 -8.38 8.07 -9.99
C GLU A 104 -9.72 7.34 -9.85
N GLU A 105 -9.73 6.01 -9.98
CA GLU A 105 -10.95 5.22 -9.79
C GLU A 105 -11.31 5.07 -8.30
N GLY A 106 -10.32 5.17 -7.41
CA GLY A 106 -10.49 5.09 -5.97
C GLY A 106 -10.92 3.70 -5.49
N ILE A 107 -10.35 3.25 -4.36
CA ILE A 107 -10.76 2.00 -3.69
C ILE A 107 -11.77 2.24 -2.56
N VAL A 108 -12.18 3.50 -2.37
CA VAL A 108 -12.98 3.97 -1.22
C VAL A 108 -14.38 3.34 -1.19
N SER A 109 -14.94 3.01 -2.35
CA SER A 109 -16.27 2.38 -2.46
C SER A 109 -16.32 0.96 -1.90
N GLU A 110 -15.17 0.30 -1.73
CA GLU A 110 -15.06 -1.06 -1.20
C GLU A 110 -14.77 -1.08 0.32
N VAL A 111 -14.62 0.10 0.95
CA VAL A 111 -14.48 0.21 2.40
C VAL A 111 -15.87 0.18 3.05
N PRO A 112 -16.12 -0.68 4.05
CA PRO A 112 -17.40 -0.72 4.73
C PRO A 112 -17.71 0.58 5.48
N SER A 113 -18.96 1.06 5.40
CA SER A 113 -19.50 2.10 6.28
C SER A 113 -19.34 1.68 7.76
N PRO A 114 -19.01 2.59 8.71
CA PRO A 114 -19.01 4.06 8.61
C PRO A 114 -17.62 4.69 8.39
N TYR A 115 -16.65 3.95 7.87
CA TYR A 115 -15.28 4.46 7.78
C TYR A 115 -15.09 5.34 6.53
N ASP A 116 -14.90 6.64 6.74
CA ASP A 116 -14.44 7.55 5.70
C ASP A 116 -12.93 7.37 5.50
N VAL A 117 -12.52 6.86 4.34
CA VAL A 117 -11.11 6.71 3.96
C VAL A 117 -10.76 7.78 2.95
N GLU A 118 -10.03 8.81 3.38
CA GLU A 118 -9.39 9.77 2.49
C GLU A 118 -8.09 9.17 1.95
N MET A 119 -7.99 9.04 0.62
CA MET A 119 -6.73 8.68 -0.02
C MET A 119 -5.83 9.92 -0.13
N VAL A 120 -4.78 9.99 0.70
CA VAL A 120 -3.66 10.95 0.55
C VAL A 120 -2.81 10.64 -0.69
#